data_AF-A0A1W1VVE8-F1
#
_entry.id   AF-A0A1W1VVE8-F1
#
_cell.length_a   1.000
_cell.length_b   1.000
_cell.length_c   1.000
_cell.angle_alpha   90.00
_cell.angle_beta   90.00
_cell.angle_gamma   90.00
#
_symmetry.space_group_name_H-M   'P 1'
#
loop_
_entity.id
_entity.type
_entity.pdbx_description
1 polymer ?
#
loop_
_entity_poly.entity_id
_entity_poly.type
_entity_poly.pdbx_seq_one_letter_code
_entity_poly.pdbx_strand_id
1 'polypeptide(L)'
;MVENNKKWHQIRLRLAEFSLHFHPQKTIEFLDACRASRSLRQLLPYISLGRLGLECYDANERGQSDEFVCLYFHQDQYTVSSYDNTEKRYFDNPQAAIDFVEQSLAKENPFAKSASVEV
;
A
#
# COMPACT_ATOMS: atom_id res chain seq x y z
N MET A 1 1.27 -16.94 8.67
CA MET A 1 -0.05 -16.30 8.91
C MET A 1 -0.18 -15.65 10.29
N VAL A 2 0.15 -16.33 11.40
CA VAL A 2 0.04 -15.74 12.77
C VAL A 2 0.90 -14.48 12.95
N GLU A 3 2.12 -14.49 12.42
CA GLU A 3 3.04 -13.35 12.51
C GLU A 3 2.56 -12.13 11.70
N ASN A 4 1.99 -12.36 10.52
CA ASN A 4 1.43 -11.28 9.72
C ASN A 4 0.27 -10.60 10.47
N ASN A 5 -0.67 -11.38 11.02
CA ASN A 5 -1.79 -10.81 11.79
C ASN A 5 -1.32 -9.95 12.99
N LYS A 6 -0.23 -10.34 13.67
CA LYS A 6 0.36 -9.52 14.74
C LYS A 6 0.91 -8.20 14.19
N LYS A 7 1.59 -8.24 13.04
CA LYS A 7 2.12 -7.05 12.37
C LYS A 7 0.99 -6.10 11.93
N TRP A 8 -0.04 -6.60 11.26
CA TRP A 8 -1.26 -5.83 10.92
C TRP A 8 -1.86 -5.11 12.14
N HIS A 9 -1.95 -5.81 13.28
CA HIS A 9 -2.47 -5.22 14.52
C HIS A 9 -1.54 -4.14 15.09
N GLN A 10 -0.22 -4.37 15.13
CA GLN A 10 0.76 -3.39 15.58
C GLN A 10 0.75 -2.13 14.72
N ILE A 11 0.63 -2.29 13.40
CA ILE A 11 0.48 -1.20 12.44
C ILE A 11 -0.78 -0.39 12.76
N ARG A 12 -1.94 -1.04 12.97
CA ARG A 12 -3.17 -0.35 13.36
C ARG A 12 -2.99 0.52 14.61
N LEU A 13 -2.35 -0.02 15.64
CA LEU A 13 -2.09 0.71 16.89
C LEU A 13 -1.19 1.92 16.65
N ARG A 14 -0.08 1.74 15.91
CA ARG A 14 0.85 2.82 15.59
C ARG A 14 0.21 3.91 14.73
N LEU A 15 -0.65 3.57 13.75
CA LEU A 15 -1.38 4.55 12.96
C LEU A 15 -2.26 5.43 13.84
N ALA A 16 -2.92 4.86 14.86
CA ALA A 16 -3.78 5.61 15.77
C ALA A 16 -3.02 6.67 16.60
N GLU A 17 -1.69 6.57 16.71
CA GLU A 17 -0.84 7.55 17.41
C GLU A 17 -0.44 8.73 16.53
N PHE A 18 -0.61 8.65 15.20
CA PHE A 18 -0.30 9.77 14.30
C PHE A 18 -1.31 10.91 14.48
N SER A 19 -0.82 12.13 14.33
CA SER A 19 -1.68 13.32 14.39
C SER A 19 -2.68 13.34 13.23
N LEU A 20 -3.81 14.03 13.45
CA LEU A 20 -4.96 14.07 12.53
C LEU A 20 -4.63 14.56 11.12
N HIS A 21 -3.55 15.34 10.95
CA HIS A 21 -3.09 15.79 9.63
C HIS A 21 -2.62 14.64 8.72
N PHE A 22 -2.32 13.47 9.27
CA PHE A 22 -2.02 12.25 8.50
C PHE A 22 -3.26 11.37 8.27
N HIS A 23 -4.44 11.82 8.69
CA HIS A 23 -5.71 11.12 8.53
C HIS A 23 -5.67 9.64 8.95
N PRO A 24 -5.23 9.33 10.19
CA PRO A 24 -4.96 7.96 10.63
C PRO A 24 -6.17 7.03 10.51
N GLN A 25 -7.39 7.56 10.70
CA GLN A 25 -8.62 6.80 10.50
C GLN A 25 -8.78 6.33 9.04
N LYS A 26 -8.47 7.18 8.07
CA LYS A 26 -8.52 6.84 6.64
C LYS A 26 -7.42 5.85 6.24
N THR A 27 -6.24 5.98 6.83
CA THR A 27 -5.17 4.99 6.64
C THR A 27 -5.51 3.64 7.30
N ILE A 28 -6.28 3.64 8.40
CA ILE A 28 -6.83 2.41 8.99
C ILE A 28 -7.94 1.81 8.11
N GLU A 29 -8.77 2.62 7.43
CA GLU A 29 -9.72 2.10 6.43
C GLU A 29 -9.00 1.34 5.32
N PHE A 30 -7.88 1.88 4.81
CA PHE A 30 -7.02 1.16 3.86
C PHE A 30 -6.49 -0.15 4.43
N LEU A 31 -6.00 -0.12 5.67
CA LEU A 31 -5.49 -1.31 6.35
C LEU A 31 -6.55 -2.42 6.39
N ASP A 32 -7.76 -2.07 6.80
CA ASP A 32 -8.86 -3.02 6.93
C ASP A 32 -9.31 -3.56 5.57
N ALA A 33 -9.34 -2.71 4.54
CA ALA A 33 -9.62 -3.13 3.16
C ALA A 33 -8.55 -4.09 2.60
N CYS A 34 -7.27 -3.79 2.80
CA CYS A 34 -6.17 -4.68 2.40
C CYS A 34 -6.25 -6.03 3.10
N ARG A 35 -6.63 -6.05 4.38
CA ARG A 35 -6.78 -7.30 5.14
C ARG A 35 -7.97 -8.15 4.66
N ALA A 36 -9.01 -7.52 4.12
CA ALA A 36 -10.16 -8.21 3.52
C ALA A 36 -9.80 -8.85 2.17
N SER A 37 -8.87 -8.25 1.42
CA SER A 37 -8.33 -8.81 0.18
C SER A 37 -7.54 -10.11 0.43
N ARG A 38 -7.78 -11.14 -0.39
CA ARG A 38 -7.04 -12.41 -0.30
C ARG A 38 -5.59 -12.29 -0.72
N SER A 39 -5.30 -11.39 -1.65
CA SER A 39 -3.96 -11.16 -2.22
C SER A 39 -3.15 -10.25 -1.31
N LEU A 40 -3.72 -9.11 -0.91
CA LEU A 40 -2.99 -8.11 -0.13
C LEU A 40 -2.77 -8.52 1.33
N ARG A 41 -3.68 -9.31 1.94
CA ARG A 41 -3.48 -9.82 3.31
C ARG A 41 -2.25 -10.70 3.48
N GLN A 42 -1.66 -11.17 2.37
CA GLN A 42 -0.44 -11.99 2.38
C GLN A 42 0.82 -11.13 2.39
N LEU A 43 0.71 -9.85 2.00
CA LEU A 43 1.79 -8.88 2.02
C LEU A 43 2.14 -8.46 3.44
N LEU A 44 3.36 -7.94 3.60
CA LEU A 44 3.85 -7.45 4.88
C LEU A 44 3.51 -5.96 5.02
N PRO A 45 2.65 -5.56 5.98
CA PRO A 45 2.35 -4.16 6.19
C PRO A 45 3.47 -3.48 7.00
N TYR A 46 3.73 -2.21 6.70
CA TYR A 46 4.59 -1.33 7.50
C TYR A 46 4.03 0.11 7.50
N ILE A 47 4.58 0.98 8.35
CA ILE A 47 4.22 2.41 8.39
C ILE A 47 5.47 3.25 8.26
N SER A 48 5.37 4.27 7.42
CA SER A 48 6.35 5.34 7.33
C SER A 48 5.63 6.68 7.16
N LEU A 49 5.96 7.68 7.99
CA LEU A 49 5.43 9.05 7.89
C LEU A 49 3.89 9.11 7.74
N GLY A 50 3.15 8.29 8.50
CA GLY A 50 1.68 8.23 8.47
C GLY A 50 1.08 7.50 7.27
N ARG A 51 1.91 6.91 6.39
CA ARG A 51 1.50 6.12 5.23
C ARG A 51 1.54 4.63 5.56
N LEU A 52 0.55 3.88 5.10
CA LEU A 52 0.55 2.43 5.12
C LEU A 52 1.34 1.92 3.91
N GLY A 53 2.46 1.25 4.16
CA GLY A 53 3.20 0.56 3.12
C GLY A 53 2.85 -0.93 3.05
N LEU A 54 2.81 -1.51 1.86
CA LEU A 54 2.75 -2.96 1.64
C LEU A 54 4.00 -3.38 0.86
N GLU A 55 4.75 -4.30 1.45
CA GLU A 55 5.96 -4.88 0.87
C GLU A 55 5.62 -6.19 0.14
N CYS A 56 6.03 -6.27 -1.12
CA CYS A 56 5.80 -7.42 -1.99
C CYS A 56 7.08 -8.26 -2.08
N TYR A 57 7.20 -9.27 -1.22
CA TYR A 57 8.32 -10.22 -1.31
C TYR A 57 8.17 -11.06 -2.59
N ASP A 58 9.00 -10.79 -3.60
CA ASP A 58 9.25 -11.80 -4.63
C ASP A 58 10.11 -12.92 -4.00
N ALA A 59 9.55 -14.13 -3.95
CA ALA A 59 10.23 -15.29 -3.40
C ALA A 59 11.32 -15.84 -4.33
N ASN A 60 11.31 -15.45 -5.61
CA ASN A 60 12.23 -15.96 -6.62
C ASN A 60 13.59 -15.26 -6.62
N GLU A 61 13.65 -14.01 -6.15
CA GLU A 61 14.90 -13.26 -6.04
C GLU A 61 15.20 -12.97 -4.58
N ARG A 62 16.03 -13.83 -3.97
CA ARG A 62 16.57 -13.63 -2.62
C ARG A 62 17.32 -12.29 -2.55
N GLY A 63 16.62 -11.20 -2.20
CA GLY A 63 17.24 -10.05 -1.57
C GLY A 63 16.87 -8.65 -2.05
N GLN A 64 16.04 -8.44 -3.07
CA GLN A 64 15.63 -7.09 -3.46
C GLN A 64 14.16 -7.06 -3.89
N SER A 65 13.27 -6.76 -2.93
CA SER A 65 11.94 -6.22 -3.23
C SER A 65 12.06 -4.70 -3.18
N ASP A 66 12.35 -4.06 -4.31
CA ASP A 66 12.30 -2.59 -4.42
C ASP A 66 10.87 -2.06 -4.60
N GLU A 67 9.89 -2.96 -4.71
CA GLU A 67 8.50 -2.61 -5.01
C GLU A 67 7.66 -2.49 -3.73
N PHE A 68 7.50 -1.24 -3.29
CA PHE A 68 6.63 -0.89 -2.18
C PHE A 68 5.49 -0.02 -2.69
N VAL A 69 4.26 -0.42 -2.33
CA VAL A 69 3.09 0.43 -2.50
C VAL A 69 2.77 1.13 -1.19
N CYS A 70 2.55 2.43 -1.26
CA CYS A 70 2.15 3.28 -0.15
C CYS A 70 0.70 3.72 -0.33
N LEU A 71 -0.07 3.62 0.74
CA LEU A 71 -1.49 3.92 0.83
C LEU A 71 -1.68 4.98 1.91
N TYR A 72 -2.30 6.10 1.57
CA TYR A 72 -2.58 7.18 2.50
C TYR A 72 -3.71 8.07 2.00
N PHE A 73 -4.29 8.88 2.88
CA PHE A 73 -5.34 9.82 2.51
C PHE A 73 -4.78 11.23 2.45
N HIS A 74 -5.06 11.93 1.35
CA HIS A 74 -4.52 13.25 1.07
C HIS A 74 -5.48 14.02 0.16
N GLN A 75 -5.73 15.30 0.48
CA GLN A 75 -6.61 16.17 -0.32
C GLN A 75 -7.97 15.52 -0.64
N ASP A 76 -8.62 14.98 0.39
CA ASP A 76 -9.91 14.29 0.29
C ASP A 76 -9.94 13.07 -0.65
N GLN A 77 -8.77 12.52 -0.98
CA GLN A 77 -8.62 11.38 -1.88
C GLN A 77 -7.82 10.24 -1.25
N TYR A 78 -8.24 9.03 -1.54
CA TYR A 78 -7.48 7.81 -1.27
C TYR A 78 -6.33 7.75 -2.27
N THR A 79 -5.10 7.76 -1.78
CA THR A 79 -3.90 7.86 -2.61
C THR A 79 -3.11 6.55 -2.56
N VAL A 80 -2.76 6.04 -3.73
CA VAL A 80 -1.79 4.97 -3.93
C VAL A 80 -0.54 5.60 -4.51
N SER A 81 0.64 5.32 -3.94
CA SER A 81 1.90 5.83 -4.44
C SER A 81 3.03 4.81 -4.40
N SER A 82 4.09 5.09 -5.14
CA SER A 82 5.41 4.51 -4.89
C SER A 82 5.98 4.99 -3.55
N TYR A 83 7.01 4.30 -3.04
CA TYR A 83 7.68 4.65 -1.78
C TYR A 83 8.25 6.08 -1.76
N ASP A 84 8.96 6.45 -2.82
CA ASP A 84 9.57 7.77 -3.05
C ASP A 84 8.53 8.85 -3.39
N ASN A 85 7.26 8.46 -3.51
CA ASN A 85 6.12 9.35 -3.75
C ASN A 85 6.16 10.07 -5.10
N THR A 86 6.91 9.54 -6.07
CA THR A 86 7.03 10.06 -7.44
C THR A 86 5.82 9.71 -8.29
N GLU A 87 5.29 8.49 -8.15
CA GLU A 87 4.10 8.04 -8.85
C GLU A 87 2.91 8.03 -7.90
N LYS A 88 1.82 8.70 -8.29
CA LYS A 88 0.59 8.80 -7.48
C LYS A 88 -0.64 8.52 -8.32
N ARG A 89 -1.57 7.80 -7.72
CA ARG A 89 -2.92 7.57 -8.22
C ARG A 89 -3.90 7.93 -7.13
N TYR A 90 -5.01 8.56 -7.53
CA TYR A 90 -6.02 9.08 -6.63
C TYR A 90 -7.35 8.38 -6.87
N PHE A 91 -8.07 8.12 -5.80
CA PHE A 91 -9.31 7.35 -5.81
C PHE A 91 -10.32 7.98 -4.84
N ASP A 92 -11.59 7.88 -5.18
CA ASP A 92 -12.69 8.44 -4.37
C ASP A 92 -13.07 7.53 -3.20
N ASN A 93 -12.65 6.26 -3.23
CA ASN A 93 -12.96 5.29 -2.19
C ASN A 93 -11.80 4.27 -2.04
N PRO A 94 -11.67 3.63 -0.86
CA PRO A 94 -10.55 2.75 -0.59
C PRO A 94 -10.61 1.47 -1.43
N GLN A 95 -11.81 0.96 -1.77
CA GLN A 95 -11.94 -0.27 -2.54
C GLN A 95 -11.36 -0.12 -3.95
N ALA A 96 -11.63 0.99 -4.63
CA ALA A 96 -11.07 1.25 -5.96
C ALA A 96 -9.53 1.33 -5.95
N ALA A 97 -8.95 1.88 -4.89
CA ALA A 97 -7.51 1.89 -4.69
C ALA A 97 -6.96 0.48 -4.43
N ILE A 98 -7.65 -0.34 -3.63
CA ILE A 98 -7.28 -1.74 -3.41
C ILE A 98 -7.36 -2.56 -4.70
N ASP A 99 -8.44 -2.42 -5.46
CA ASP A 99 -8.63 -3.12 -6.74
C ASP A 99 -7.51 -2.76 -7.73
N PHE A 100 -7.09 -1.49 -7.76
CA PHE A 100 -5.93 -1.06 -8.53
C PHE A 100 -4.67 -1.78 -8.08
N VAL A 101 -4.35 -1.82 -6.78
CA VAL A 101 -3.15 -2.50 -6.27
C VAL A 101 -3.20 -3.99 -6.60
N GLU A 102 -4.34 -4.66 -6.43
CA GLU A 102 -4.48 -6.08 -6.76
C GLU A 102 -4.25 -6.38 -8.24
N GLN A 103 -4.85 -5.59 -9.13
CA GLN A 103 -4.64 -5.72 -10.58
C GLN A 103 -3.19 -5.48 -10.97
N SER A 104 -2.54 -4.55 -10.28
CA SER A 104 -1.18 -4.11 -10.52
C SER A 104 -0.17 -5.19 -10.08
N LEU A 105 -0.43 -5.88 -8.96
CA LEU A 105 0.33 -7.06 -8.53
C LEU A 105 0.11 -8.28 -9.43
N ALA A 106 -1.08 -8.44 -10.00
CA ALA A 106 -1.37 -9.54 -10.92
C ALA A 106 -0.68 -9.38 -12.30
N LYS A 107 -0.26 -8.16 -12.65
CA LYS A 107 0.34 -7.81 -13.94
C LYS A 107 1.86 -7.61 -13.85
N GLU A 108 2.59 -8.46 -13.11
CA GLU A 108 4.08 -8.47 -12.98
C GLU A 108 4.84 -7.15 -12.76
N ASN A 109 4.19 -6.00 -12.66
CA ASN A 109 4.75 -4.78 -12.14
C ASN A 109 3.67 -3.70 -11.92
N PRO A 110 3.38 -3.31 -10.67
CA PRO A 110 2.40 -2.29 -10.39
C PRO A 110 2.83 -0.87 -10.78
N PHE A 111 4.13 -0.65 -11.01
CA PHE A 111 4.74 0.65 -11.30
C PHE A 111 5.81 0.56 -12.38
N ALA A 112 5.77 -0.47 -13.25
CA ALA A 112 6.68 -0.54 -14.37
C ALA A 112 6.42 0.71 -15.18
N LYS A 113 7.42 1.59 -15.20
CA LYS A 113 7.46 2.74 -16.10
C LYS A 113 6.95 2.25 -17.44
N SER A 114 5.87 2.88 -17.92
CA SER A 114 5.64 2.90 -19.34
C SER A 114 6.97 3.34 -19.94
N ALA A 115 7.70 2.41 -20.54
CA ALA A 115 8.75 2.74 -21.46
C ALA A 115 8.01 3.52 -22.54
N SER A 116 8.03 4.85 -22.42
CA SER A 116 7.58 5.73 -23.47
C SER A 116 8.37 5.34 -24.69
N VAL A 117 7.66 4.75 -25.64
CA VAL A 117 8.07 4.68 -27.03
C VAL A 117 8.15 6.12 -27.51
N GLU A 118 9.36 6.65 -27.65
CA GLU A 118 9.75 7.80 -28.48
C GLU A 118 11.28 7.67 -28.67
N VAL A 119 11.92 7.53 -29.85
CA VAL A 119 11.56 7.55 -31.28
C VAL A 119 12.52 6.59 -32.00
#